data_AF-A0A6I3B872-F1
#
_entry.id   AF-A0A6I3B872-F1
#
_cell.length_a   1.000
_cell.length_b   1.000
_cell.length_c   1.000
_cell.angle_alpha   90.00
_cell.angle_beta   90.00
_cell.angle_gamma   90.00
#
_symmetry.space_group_name_H-M   'P 1'
#
loop_
_entity.id
_entity.type
_entity.pdbx_description
1 polymer ?
#
loop_
_entity_poly.entity_id
_entity_poly.type
_entity_poly.pdbx_seq_one_letter_code
_entity_poly.pdbx_strand_id
1 'polypeptide(L)'
;MSAGTIIILPGGAAEFRSTLMWEIADLGGFAFSIHIPPVSIAPMSVLICAQLHELDPLGPLVVLAPASSVDFLPAVALAQRAAHRRVAAYYLIDPLTDPTGPEWPDAPVYLIQLTGTTISRLPELRGWQEIRANGIDELAAVLVSNADS
;
A
#
# COMPACT_ATOMS: atom_id res chain seq x y z
N MET A 1 -20.87 3.37 -4.83
CA MET A 1 -20.23 3.39 -3.51
C MET A 1 -19.12 2.38 -3.58
N SER A 2 -17.88 2.82 -3.43
CA SER A 2 -16.74 1.93 -3.48
C SER A 2 -16.86 0.87 -2.39
N ALA A 3 -16.71 -0.41 -2.75
CA ALA A 3 -16.83 -1.51 -1.79
C ALA A 3 -15.46 -1.91 -1.20
N GLY A 4 -14.37 -1.56 -1.88
CA GLY A 4 -13.02 -1.88 -1.45
C GLY A 4 -12.43 -0.85 -0.49
N THR A 5 -11.38 -1.27 0.19
CA THR A 5 -10.68 -0.45 1.18
C THR A 5 -9.23 -0.22 0.78
N ILE A 6 -8.80 1.05 0.76
CA ILE A 6 -7.42 1.43 0.53
C ILE A 6 -6.70 1.53 1.89
N ILE A 7 -5.58 0.84 2.02
CA ILE A 7 -4.73 0.85 3.21
C ILE A 7 -3.43 1.55 2.85
N ILE A 8 -3.10 2.61 3.58
CA ILE A 8 -1.83 3.33 3.46
C ILE A 8 -0.93 2.92 4.63
N LEU A 9 0.17 2.24 4.32
CA LEU A 9 1.16 1.84 5.31
C LEU A 9 1.92 3.05 5.89
N PRO A 10 2.52 2.93 7.08
CA PRO A 10 3.23 4.04 7.71
C PRO A 10 4.41 4.53 6.87
N GLY A 11 4.90 5.72 7.21
CA GLY A 11 6.03 6.35 6.53
C GLY A 11 5.61 7.32 5.42
N GLY A 12 6.61 7.77 4.65
CA GLY A 12 6.46 8.87 3.69
C GLY A 12 6.22 10.23 4.35
N ALA A 13 6.08 11.28 3.52
CA ALA A 13 5.76 12.62 3.99
C ALA A 13 4.31 12.68 4.51
N ALA A 14 4.11 13.29 5.69
CA ALA A 14 2.77 13.42 6.28
C ALA A 14 1.81 14.23 5.39
N GLU A 15 2.32 15.28 4.74
CA GLU A 15 1.56 16.11 3.80
C GLU A 15 1.06 15.29 2.60
N PHE A 16 1.94 14.50 1.98
CA PHE A 16 1.58 13.61 0.87
C PHE A 16 0.41 12.68 1.26
N ARG A 17 0.49 12.05 2.45
CA ARG A 17 -0.55 11.14 2.93
C ARG A 17 -1.86 11.87 3.19
N SER A 18 -1.83 13.03 3.83
CA SER A 18 -3.03 13.83 4.11
C SER A 18 -3.71 14.27 2.81
N THR A 19 -2.95 14.75 1.83
CA THR A 19 -3.49 15.13 0.52
C THR A 19 -4.07 13.92 -0.20
N LEU A 20 -3.37 12.79 -0.23
CA LEU A 20 -3.86 11.58 -0.88
C LEU A 20 -5.17 11.07 -0.25
N MET A 21 -5.27 11.07 1.09
CA MET A 21 -6.51 10.70 1.77
C MET A 21 -7.67 11.64 1.43
N TRP A 22 -7.39 12.93 1.27
CA TRP A 22 -8.41 13.91 0.86
C TRP A 22 -8.90 13.64 -0.57
N GLU A 23 -7.99 13.43 -1.52
CA GLU A 23 -8.33 13.11 -2.92
C GLU A 23 -9.12 11.80 -3.04
N ILE A 24 -8.73 10.76 -2.29
CA ILE A 24 -9.47 9.48 -2.26
C ILE A 24 -10.90 9.70 -1.75
N ALA A 25 -11.07 10.51 -0.70
CA ALA A 25 -12.37 10.80 -0.12
C ALA A 25 -13.25 11.63 -1.07
N ASP A 26 -12.68 12.59 -1.80
CA ASP A 26 -13.40 13.40 -2.80
C ASP A 26 -13.95 12.53 -3.95
N LEU A 27 -13.20 11.50 -4.33
CA LEU A 27 -13.62 10.47 -5.30
C LEU A 27 -14.61 9.43 -4.71
N GLY A 28 -14.96 9.53 -3.42
CA GLY A 28 -15.89 8.63 -2.74
C GLY A 28 -15.30 7.25 -2.38
N GLY A 29 -13.97 7.14 -2.34
CA GLY A 29 -13.26 5.96 -1.87
C GLY A 29 -13.07 5.92 -0.35
N PHE A 30 -12.74 4.75 0.18
CA PHE A 30 -12.44 4.55 1.60
C PHE A 30 -10.97 4.27 1.80
N ALA A 31 -10.27 5.14 2.54
CA ALA A 31 -8.85 4.97 2.87
C ALA A 31 -8.60 5.02 4.38
N PHE A 32 -7.71 4.14 4.83
CA PHE A 32 -7.18 4.15 6.19
C PHE A 32 -5.67 4.24 6.19
N SER A 33 -5.14 5.10 7.05
CA SER A 33 -3.70 5.22 7.29
C SER A 33 -3.33 4.44 8.55
N ILE A 34 -2.33 3.58 8.43
CA ILE A 34 -1.78 2.82 9.55
C ILE A 34 -0.78 3.71 10.30
N HIS A 35 -1.07 3.96 11.58
CA HIS A 35 -0.29 4.85 12.43
C HIS A 35 0.40 4.04 13.52
N ILE A 36 1.71 3.79 13.36
CA ILE A 36 2.49 3.10 14.38
C ILE A 36 2.93 4.11 15.46
N PRO A 37 2.81 3.77 16.76
CA PRO A 37 3.34 4.61 17.83
C PRO A 37 4.87 4.78 17.72
N PRO A 38 5.42 5.94 18.13
CA PRO A 38 6.83 6.28 17.93
C PRO A 38 7.81 5.40 18.70
N VAL A 39 7.34 4.69 19.75
CA VAL A 39 8.16 3.74 20.53
C VAL A 39 7.34 2.49 20.77
N SER A 40 7.81 1.36 20.25
CA SER A 40 7.26 0.04 20.54
C SER A 40 8.37 -1.00 20.55
N ILE A 41 8.27 -1.96 21.46
CA ILE A 41 9.17 -3.12 21.54
C ILE A 41 8.76 -4.23 20.56
N ALA A 42 7.55 -4.15 19.99
CA ALA A 42 7.09 -5.11 19.00
C ALA A 42 7.64 -4.77 17.60
N PRO A 43 7.95 -5.77 16.76
CA PRO A 43 8.32 -5.53 15.37
C PRO A 43 7.24 -4.75 14.62
N MET A 44 7.64 -3.84 13.72
CA MET A 44 6.69 -3.01 12.98
C MET A 44 5.67 -3.82 12.18
N SER A 45 6.09 -4.94 11.57
CA SER A 45 5.18 -5.84 10.86
C SER A 45 4.05 -6.36 11.74
N VAL A 46 4.32 -6.67 13.01
CA VAL A 46 3.31 -7.13 13.97
C VAL A 46 2.32 -6.02 14.27
N LEU A 47 2.80 -4.78 14.47
CA LEU A 47 1.95 -3.62 14.76
C LEU A 47 1.04 -3.27 13.58
N ILE A 48 1.56 -3.32 12.36
CA ILE A 48 0.77 -3.12 11.13
C ILE A 48 -0.32 -4.19 11.03
N CYS A 49 0.04 -5.46 11.21
CA CYS A 49 -0.91 -6.57 11.10
C CYS A 49 -1.99 -6.51 12.19
N ALA A 50 -1.62 -6.13 13.42
CA ALA A 50 -2.57 -5.95 14.52
C ALA A 50 -3.57 -4.82 14.23
N GLN A 51 -3.10 -3.65 13.78
CA GLN A 51 -4.00 -2.55 13.40
C GLN A 51 -4.91 -2.92 12.23
N LEU A 52 -4.40 -3.67 11.24
CA LEU A 52 -5.24 -4.17 10.14
C LEU A 52 -6.26 -5.20 10.59
N HIS A 53 -5.97 -5.96 11.64
CA HIS A 53 -6.93 -6.87 12.24
C HIS A 53 -8.01 -6.11 13.01
N GLU A 54 -7.63 -5.12 13.82
CA GLU A 54 -8.57 -4.28 14.59
C GLU A 54 -9.47 -3.42 13.69
N LEU A 55 -8.92 -2.89 12.59
CA LEU A 55 -9.66 -2.10 11.62
C LEU A 55 -10.75 -2.92 10.90
N ASP A 56 -10.52 -4.23 10.77
CA ASP A 56 -11.33 -5.19 10.01
C ASP A 56 -11.85 -4.65 8.66
N PRO A 57 -10.94 -4.22 7.76
CA PRO A 57 -11.35 -3.58 6.52
C PRO A 57 -12.08 -4.58 5.60
N LEU A 58 -13.19 -4.13 5.02
CA LEU A 58 -13.93 -4.91 4.04
C LEU A 58 -13.13 -5.02 2.74
N GLY A 59 -13.11 -6.23 2.18
CA GLY A 59 -12.42 -6.51 0.93
C GLY A 59 -13.25 -6.09 -0.29
N PRO A 60 -12.59 -5.86 -1.45
CA PRO A 60 -11.16 -6.08 -1.71
C PRO A 60 -10.24 -4.96 -1.18
N LEU A 61 -9.01 -5.32 -0.81
CA LEU A 61 -8.04 -4.38 -0.24
C LEU A 61 -7.04 -3.89 -1.29
N VAL A 62 -6.75 -2.59 -1.31
CA VAL A 62 -5.63 -2.01 -2.05
C VAL A 62 -4.60 -1.52 -1.04
N VAL A 63 -3.36 -2.00 -1.11
CA VAL A 63 -2.32 -1.66 -0.11
C VAL A 63 -1.28 -0.76 -0.75
N LEU A 64 -1.12 0.46 -0.22
CA LEU A 64 -0.12 1.43 -0.61
C LEU A 64 1.03 1.45 0.41
N ALA A 65 2.24 1.15 -0.05
CA ALA A 65 3.45 1.09 0.76
C ALA A 65 4.46 2.16 0.32
N PRO A 66 4.70 3.18 1.17
CA PRO A 66 5.86 4.05 1.02
C PRO A 66 7.17 3.26 1.16
N ALA A 67 8.25 3.77 0.58
CA ALA A 67 9.59 3.20 0.60
C ALA A 67 10.01 2.55 1.94
N SER A 68 9.74 3.22 3.06
CA SER A 68 10.10 2.76 4.41
C SER A 68 9.33 1.54 4.92
N SER A 69 8.26 1.15 4.24
CA SER A 69 7.32 0.11 4.68
C SER A 69 7.20 -1.05 3.70
N VAL A 70 7.94 -0.98 2.59
CA VAL A 70 7.97 -2.00 1.54
C VAL A 70 8.41 -3.35 2.13
N ASP A 71 9.42 -3.38 3.00
CA ASP A 71 9.94 -4.62 3.60
C ASP A 71 8.92 -5.38 4.46
N PHE A 72 7.83 -4.73 4.89
CA PHE A 72 6.79 -5.37 5.70
C PHE A 72 5.69 -6.02 4.86
N LEU A 73 5.66 -5.73 3.56
CA LEU A 73 4.63 -6.22 2.65
C LEU A 73 4.44 -7.74 2.66
N PRO A 74 5.49 -8.59 2.69
CA PRO A 74 5.30 -10.04 2.76
C PRO A 74 4.56 -10.49 4.02
N ALA A 75 4.83 -9.85 5.17
CA ALA A 75 4.12 -10.13 6.41
C ALA A 75 2.66 -9.65 6.36
N VAL A 76 2.42 -8.48 5.76
CA VAL A 76 1.07 -7.94 5.54
C VAL A 76 0.25 -8.86 4.64
N ALA A 77 0.82 -9.34 3.53
CA ALA A 77 0.17 -10.30 2.62
C ALA A 77 -0.21 -11.59 3.33
N LEU A 78 0.73 -12.19 4.05
CA LEU A 78 0.48 -13.40 4.83
C LEU A 78 -0.66 -13.19 5.84
N ALA A 79 -0.67 -12.05 6.55
CA ALA A 79 -1.70 -11.73 7.52
C ALA A 79 -3.08 -11.55 6.87
N GLN A 80 -3.16 -10.87 5.72
CA GLN A 80 -4.45 -10.71 5.01
C GLN A 80 -4.98 -12.04 4.49
N ARG A 81 -4.10 -12.89 3.93
CA ARG A 81 -4.47 -14.22 3.48
C ARG A 81 -4.96 -15.11 4.63
N ALA A 82 -4.25 -15.09 5.76
CA ALA A 82 -4.66 -15.83 6.96
C ALA A 82 -6.01 -15.34 7.50
N ALA A 83 -6.34 -14.05 7.31
CA ALA A 83 -7.64 -13.48 7.61
C ALA A 83 -8.69 -13.69 6.49
N HIS A 84 -8.38 -14.47 5.46
CA HIS A 84 -9.22 -14.68 4.27
C HIS A 84 -9.65 -13.39 3.55
N ARG A 85 -8.86 -12.32 3.68
CA ARG A 85 -9.08 -11.04 2.99
C ARG A 85 -8.33 -11.02 1.68
N ARG A 86 -9.05 -10.71 0.60
CA ARG A 86 -8.48 -10.57 -0.74
C ARG A 86 -7.79 -9.21 -0.86
N VAL A 87 -6.51 -9.22 -1.20
CA VAL A 87 -5.79 -8.03 -1.67
C VAL A 87 -5.92 -7.97 -3.18
N ALA A 88 -6.43 -6.85 -3.70
CA ALA A 88 -6.57 -6.60 -5.13
C ALA A 88 -5.25 -6.17 -5.77
N ALA A 89 -4.49 -5.32 -5.08
CA ALA A 89 -3.24 -4.79 -5.60
C ALA A 89 -2.34 -4.22 -4.49
N TYR A 90 -1.03 -4.25 -4.75
CA TYR A 90 -0.01 -3.58 -3.96
C TYR A 90 0.62 -2.44 -4.77
N TYR A 91 0.72 -1.27 -4.17
CA TYR A 91 1.33 -0.09 -4.77
C TYR A 91 2.54 0.33 -3.95
N LEU A 92 3.72 0.29 -4.55
CA LEU A 92 4.99 0.62 -3.90
C LEU A 92 5.44 2.00 -4.37
N ILE A 93 5.58 2.95 -3.45
CA ILE A 93 6.07 4.30 -3.76
C ILE A 93 7.57 4.37 -3.49
N ASP A 94 8.33 4.67 -4.54
CA ASP A 94 9.79 4.84 -4.51
C ASP A 94 10.53 3.74 -3.69
N PRO A 95 10.25 2.44 -3.93
CA PRO A 95 10.83 1.37 -3.12
C PRO A 95 12.36 1.36 -3.22
N LEU A 96 13.02 1.33 -2.06
CA LEU A 96 14.47 1.25 -1.95
C LEU A 96 14.99 -0.20 -1.93
N THR A 97 14.10 -1.15 -1.64
CA THR A 97 14.39 -2.57 -1.42
C THR A 97 13.40 -3.44 -2.18
N ASP A 98 13.81 -4.69 -2.46
CA ASP A 98 12.92 -5.74 -2.98
C ASP A 98 12.27 -6.47 -1.79
N PRO A 99 10.95 -6.35 -1.57
CA PRO A 99 10.28 -7.15 -0.56
C PRO A 99 10.32 -8.62 -0.97
N THR A 100 10.94 -9.45 -0.13
CA THR A 100 11.08 -10.89 -0.39
C THR A 100 10.43 -11.70 0.72
N GLY A 101 9.69 -12.73 0.33
CA GLY A 101 9.03 -13.65 1.26
C GLY A 101 8.53 -14.89 0.54
N PRO A 102 8.33 -16.01 1.25
CA PRO A 102 8.10 -17.33 0.66
C PRO A 102 6.85 -17.45 -0.22
N GLU A 103 5.90 -16.51 -0.12
CA GLU A 103 4.65 -16.52 -0.88
C GLU A 103 4.21 -15.11 -1.31
N TRP A 104 5.20 -14.21 -1.43
CA TRP A 104 5.03 -12.85 -1.90
C TRP A 104 5.53 -12.73 -3.35
N PRO A 105 4.84 -11.97 -4.21
CA PRO A 105 3.54 -11.34 -4.01
C PRO A 105 2.36 -12.30 -4.30
N ASP A 106 1.21 -12.04 -3.69
CA ASP A 106 -0.04 -12.81 -3.92
C ASP A 106 -1.15 -12.02 -4.60
N ALA A 107 -0.87 -10.77 -4.95
CA ALA A 107 -1.67 -9.93 -5.81
C ALA A 107 -0.75 -9.13 -6.75
N PRO A 108 -1.29 -8.53 -7.83
CA PRO A 108 -0.53 -7.64 -8.69
C PRO A 108 0.21 -6.55 -7.91
N VAL A 109 1.47 -6.31 -8.30
CA VAL A 109 2.33 -5.28 -7.71
C VAL A 109 2.60 -4.20 -8.74
N TYR A 110 2.36 -2.96 -8.34
CA TYR A 110 2.58 -1.76 -9.11
C TYR A 110 3.62 -0.89 -8.44
N LEU A 111 4.55 -0.37 -9.24
CA LEU A 111 5.60 0.53 -8.76
C LEU A 111 5.30 1.96 -9.20
N ILE A 112 5.36 2.89 -8.27
CA ILE A 112 5.17 4.33 -8.52
C ILE A 112 6.49 5.04 -8.20
N GLN A 113 7.00 5.79 -9.16
CA GLN A 113 8.14 6.67 -8.96
C GLN A 113 7.65 8.12 -8.83
N LEU A 114 7.71 8.69 -7.63
CA LEU A 114 7.32 10.09 -7.38
C LEU A 114 8.54 11.01 -7.37
N THR A 115 9.64 10.56 -6.78
CA THR A 115 10.80 11.42 -6.53
C THR A 115 11.77 11.48 -7.72
N GLY A 116 11.60 10.63 -8.74
CA GLY A 116 12.39 10.66 -10.00
C GLY A 116 13.90 10.47 -9.86
N THR A 117 14.42 10.29 -8.64
CA THR A 117 15.85 10.30 -8.31
C THR A 117 16.49 8.92 -8.31
N THR A 118 15.72 7.84 -8.40
CA THR A 118 16.26 6.47 -8.46
C THR A 118 15.45 5.63 -9.42
N ILE A 119 16.04 5.33 -10.58
CA ILE A 119 15.50 4.35 -11.52
C ILE A 119 15.59 2.99 -10.83
N SER A 120 14.49 2.55 -10.23
CA SER A 120 14.41 1.23 -9.62
C SER A 120 14.39 0.19 -10.74
N ARG A 121 15.37 -0.72 -10.78
CA ARG A 121 15.37 -1.88 -11.71
C ARG A 121 14.45 -3.02 -11.24
N LEU A 122 13.79 -2.85 -10.10
CA LEU A 122 12.89 -3.86 -9.53
C LEU A 122 11.74 -4.28 -10.48
N PRO A 123 11.08 -3.37 -11.23
CA PRO A 123 10.03 -3.74 -12.18
C PRO A 123 10.51 -4.74 -13.23
N GLU A 124 11.68 -4.49 -13.82
CA GLU A 124 12.25 -5.32 -14.89
C GLU A 124 12.64 -6.72 -14.39
N LEU A 125 13.16 -6.82 -13.17
CA LEU A 125 13.65 -8.06 -12.58
C LEU A 125 12.54 -8.98 -12.06
N ARG A 126 11.33 -8.44 -11.83
CA ARG A 126 10.18 -9.15 -11.26
C ARG A 126 8.94 -9.15 -12.16
N GLY A 127 8.98 -8.43 -13.28
CA GLY A 127 7.83 -8.26 -14.17
C GLY A 127 6.71 -7.41 -13.56
N TRP A 128 7.02 -6.56 -12.57
CA TRP A 128 6.01 -5.66 -11.98
C TRP A 128 5.72 -4.50 -12.93
N GLN A 129 4.47 -4.03 -12.91
CA GLN A 129 4.06 -2.92 -13.76
C GLN A 129 4.46 -1.59 -13.12
N GLU A 130 5.16 -0.75 -13.87
CA GLU A 130 5.46 0.61 -13.46
C GLU A 130 4.29 1.53 -13.86
N ILE A 131 3.76 2.26 -12.88
CA ILE A 131 2.75 3.29 -13.08
C ILE A 131 3.40 4.65 -12.84
N ARG A 132 3.29 5.52 -13.85
CA ARG A 132 3.68 6.92 -13.71
C ARG A 132 2.44 7.72 -13.38
N ALA A 133 2.33 8.15 -12.12
CA ALA A 133 1.34 9.13 -11.72
C ALA A 133 1.99 10.51 -11.79
N ASN A 134 1.38 11.44 -12.54
CA ASN A 134 1.86 12.81 -12.69
C ASN A 134 1.44 13.71 -11.52
N GLY A 135 0.56 13.22 -10.64
CA GLY A 135 0.02 13.93 -9.49
C GLY A 135 -0.65 12.99 -8.48
N ILE A 136 -0.99 13.55 -7.30
CA ILE A 136 -1.64 12.81 -6.20
C ILE A 136 -3.10 12.47 -6.57
N ASP A 137 -3.76 13.34 -7.33
CA ASP A 137 -5.10 13.18 -7.89
C ASP A 137 -5.18 11.97 -8.84
N GLU A 138 -4.22 11.84 -9.76
CA GLU A 138 -4.13 10.70 -10.67
C GLU A 138 -3.88 9.40 -9.90
N LEU A 139 -3.00 9.44 -8.90
CA LEU A 139 -2.76 8.30 -8.02
C LEU A 139 -4.03 7.90 -7.25
N ALA A 140 -4.75 8.86 -6.67
CA ALA A 140 -5.99 8.59 -5.94
C ALA A 140 -7.03 7.90 -6.85
N ALA A 141 -7.21 8.41 -8.08
CA ALA A 141 -8.13 7.82 -9.06
C ALA A 141 -7.77 6.36 -9.40
N VAL A 142 -6.48 6.06 -9.58
CA VAL A 142 -6.01 4.70 -9.83
C VAL A 142 -6.29 3.78 -8.64
N LEU A 143 -6.02 4.24 -7.41
CA LEU A 143 -6.25 3.44 -6.20
C LEU A 143 -7.74 3.12 -6.01
N VAL A 144 -8.61 4.12 -6.20
CA VAL A 144 -10.08 3.94 -6.06
C VAL A 144 -10.61 2.99 -7.12
N SER A 145 -10.21 3.16 -8.39
CA SER A 145 -10.61 2.26 -9.49
C SER A 145 -10.28 0.79 -9.22
N ASN A 146 -9.10 0.52 -8.62
CA ASN A 146 -8.68 -0.84 -8.28
C ASN A 146 -9.34 -1.38 -7.01
N ALA A 147 -9.80 -0.51 -6.10
CA ALA A 147 -10.60 -0.93 -4.95
C ALA A 147 -12.03 -1.32 -5.36
N ASP A 148 -12.50 -0.83 -6.51
CA ASP A 148 -13.85 -1.11 -7.04
C ASP A 148 -13.94 -2.35 -7.95
N SER A 149 -12.79 -2.95 -8.29
CA SER A 149 -12.67 -4.09 -9.22
C SER A 149 -12.77 -5.46 -8.52
#